data_AF-A0A4Q1HNL2-F1
#
_entry.id   AF-A0A4Q1HNL2-F1
#
_cell.length_a   1.000
_cell.length_b   1.000
_cell.length_c   1.000
_cell.angle_alpha   90.00
_cell.angle_beta   90.00
_cell.angle_gamma   90.00
#
_symmetry.space_group_name_H-M   'P 1'
#
loop_
_entity.id
_entity.type
_entity.pdbx_description
1 polymer ?
#
loop_
_entity_poly.entity_id
_entity_poly.type
_entity_poly.pdbx_seq_one_letter_code
_entity_poly.pdbx_strand_id
1 'polypeptide(L)'
;MAGKALAGLGALALAAPAWATEGALGRQISGTSVQANIGIVSPEPVTVVNLSEIYLDGSLHGGREVPVGRNISVGLEGKLAFTLATVLKTWDTGTGKWNFASGMTVPYLWTKVDAAVTGPRGNTVDTKDSASDLFDLYFTPIVAGYHFSETEHIAFSLNFWAPTGRYNANNLANPSLNNWTFIPQIAYTGIFPESHWQLDAVTSLQIYTPNRDTGYHNAPLFGTDVMARRMFSNGIGAGMVVGTILQLGNDRGDTANRLNGFKGHDLALGPILTYDRKLASDRSLSMSLRWVPTVASTNRLNSGSTVMASVALVF
;
A
#
# COMPACT_ATOMS: atom_id res chain seq x y z
N MET A 1 13.21 -6.66 46.36
CA MET A 1 11.85 -6.34 45.88
C MET A 1 11.90 -6.17 44.35
N ALA A 2 10.80 -6.48 43.66
CA ALA A 2 10.51 -6.08 42.27
C ALA A 2 11.65 -6.16 41.21
N GLY A 3 12.10 -7.37 40.87
CA GLY A 3 12.66 -7.62 39.54
C GLY A 3 11.52 -7.85 38.54
N LYS A 4 11.39 -7.02 37.51
CA LYS A 4 10.35 -7.19 36.47
C LYS A 4 10.79 -8.24 35.45
N ALA A 5 9.96 -9.24 35.20
CA ALA A 5 10.23 -10.27 34.19
C ALA A 5 10.02 -9.72 32.77
N LEU A 6 10.90 -10.10 31.82
CA LEU A 6 10.66 -9.89 30.40
C LEU A 6 9.68 -10.95 29.90
N ALA A 7 8.45 -10.54 29.59
CA ALA A 7 7.51 -11.34 28.82
C ALA A 7 7.76 -11.10 27.31
N GLY A 8 8.74 -11.82 26.75
CA GLY A 8 9.00 -11.78 25.30
C GLY A 8 7.84 -12.39 24.50
N LEU A 9 7.43 -11.74 23.41
CA LEU A 9 6.29 -12.18 22.61
C LEU A 9 6.59 -13.51 21.89
N GLY A 10 5.85 -14.56 22.25
CA GLY A 10 5.81 -15.80 21.49
C GLY A 10 4.99 -15.64 20.22
N ALA A 11 5.64 -15.31 19.10
CA ALA A 11 4.99 -15.19 17.80
C ALA A 11 4.60 -16.58 17.24
N LEU A 12 3.38 -17.03 17.58
CA LEU A 12 2.77 -18.23 16.99
C LEU A 12 2.36 -17.98 15.53
N ALA A 13 3.34 -18.08 14.63
CA ALA A 13 3.14 -18.03 13.18
C ALA A 13 2.46 -19.31 12.66
N LEU A 14 1.17 -19.47 12.99
CA LEU A 14 0.31 -20.48 12.37
C LEU A 14 0.05 -20.07 10.92
N ALA A 15 0.87 -20.60 10.01
CA ALA A 15 0.74 -20.42 8.57
C ALA A 15 -0.52 -21.13 8.04
N ALA A 16 -1.68 -20.49 8.23
CA ALA A 16 -2.88 -20.84 7.51
C ALA A 16 -2.63 -20.72 5.99
N PRO A 17 -3.34 -21.49 5.15
CA PRO A 17 -3.39 -21.25 3.70
C PRO A 17 -4.13 -19.91 3.45
N ALA A 18 -3.41 -18.82 3.65
CA ALA A 18 -3.89 -17.45 3.63
C ALA A 18 -3.75 -16.88 2.24
N TRP A 19 -4.80 -16.23 1.73
CA TRP A 19 -4.79 -15.73 0.36
C TRP A 19 -5.96 -14.60 0.19
N ALA A 20 -6.39 -13.55 -0.64
CA ALA A 20 -6.27 -12.53 -1.83
C ALA A 20 -7.27 -12.39 -3.07
N THR A 21 -6.99 -11.53 -4.09
CA THR A 21 -7.93 -10.62 -4.86
C THR A 21 -7.96 -10.68 -6.41
N GLU A 22 -8.98 -10.08 -7.07
CA GLU A 22 -9.04 -9.76 -8.53
C GLU A 22 -7.72 -9.13 -9.04
N GLY A 23 -7.21 -9.59 -10.19
CA GLY A 23 -5.95 -9.10 -10.77
C GLY A 23 -4.69 -9.34 -9.94
N ALA A 24 -4.76 -10.11 -8.84
CA ALA A 24 -3.64 -10.51 -8.00
C ALA A 24 -2.81 -9.38 -7.33
N LEU A 25 -3.36 -8.16 -7.23
CA LEU A 25 -2.71 -7.01 -6.56
C LEU A 25 -3.61 -6.29 -5.55
N GLY A 26 -4.88 -5.99 -5.87
CA GLY A 26 -5.72 -5.13 -5.04
C GLY A 26 -5.22 -3.67 -4.99
N ARG A 27 -5.53 -2.93 -3.92
CA ARG A 27 -5.15 -1.49 -3.77
C ARG A 27 -3.72 -1.25 -3.28
N GLN A 28 -3.14 -2.19 -2.52
CA GLN A 28 -1.88 -1.99 -1.80
C GLN A 28 -0.77 -2.89 -2.36
N ILE A 29 0.42 -2.31 -2.49
CA ILE A 29 1.67 -3.01 -2.77
C ILE A 29 2.44 -3.07 -1.44
N SER A 30 2.91 -4.25 -1.05
CA SER A 30 3.58 -4.43 0.24
C SER A 30 4.91 -3.67 0.30
N GLY A 31 5.08 -2.87 1.36
CA GLY A 31 6.26 -2.01 1.60
C GLY A 31 6.18 -0.61 1.00
N THR A 32 5.13 -0.25 0.27
CA THR A 32 4.96 1.10 -0.31
C THR A 32 4.10 2.03 0.54
N SER A 33 3.38 1.52 1.53
CA SER A 33 2.39 2.28 2.32
C SER A 33 3.03 3.01 3.50
N VAL A 34 4.02 2.40 4.16
CA VAL A 34 4.76 3.05 5.25
C VAL A 34 5.57 4.24 4.70
N GLN A 35 5.54 5.35 5.41
CA GLN A 35 6.32 6.55 5.10
C GLN A 35 7.02 7.05 6.36
N ALA A 36 8.03 7.91 6.19
CA ALA A 36 8.66 8.57 7.31
C ALA A 36 7.63 9.43 8.06
N ASN A 37 7.59 9.32 9.39
CA ASN A 37 6.72 10.09 10.29
C ASN A 37 5.21 9.80 10.11
N ILE A 38 4.84 8.62 9.59
CA ILE A 38 3.44 8.29 9.25
C ILE A 38 2.48 8.24 10.46
N GLY A 39 2.99 8.05 11.69
CA GLY A 39 2.22 8.19 12.93
C GLY A 39 2.10 9.62 13.45
N ILE A 40 2.75 10.61 12.82
CA ILE A 40 2.80 12.00 13.28
C ILE A 40 1.84 12.87 12.44
N VAL A 41 0.81 13.41 13.08
CA VAL A 41 0.08 14.59 12.56
C VAL A 41 0.73 15.82 13.17
N SER A 42 1.19 16.78 12.36
CA SER A 42 1.84 18.00 12.89
C SER A 42 0.91 18.79 13.81
N PRO A 43 1.34 19.14 15.04
CA PRO A 43 0.60 20.06 15.90
C PRO A 43 0.50 21.49 15.36
N GLU A 44 1.47 21.92 14.55
CA GLU A 44 1.40 23.18 13.80
C GLU A 44 0.64 22.98 12.47
N PRO A 45 -0.17 23.95 11.99
CA PRO A 45 -0.98 23.82 10.77
C PRO A 45 -0.18 23.82 9.45
N VAL A 46 0.53 22.72 9.16
CA VAL A 46 1.32 22.54 7.94
C VAL A 46 0.53 21.94 6.78
N THR A 47 1.09 22.07 5.60
CA THR A 47 0.66 21.51 4.32
C THR A 47 1.80 20.64 3.82
N VAL A 48 1.50 19.38 3.51
CA VAL A 48 2.45 18.45 2.88
C VAL A 48 2.01 18.26 1.45
N VAL A 49 2.89 18.59 0.51
CA VAL A 49 2.75 18.18 -0.91
C VAL A 49 3.81 17.13 -1.19
N ASN A 50 3.38 15.93 -1.57
CA ASN A 50 4.25 14.81 -1.88
C ASN A 50 4.00 14.32 -3.31
N LEU A 51 5.08 14.15 -4.06
CA LEU A 51 5.10 13.41 -5.33
C LEU A 51 5.84 12.09 -5.10
N SER A 52 5.19 10.96 -5.39
CA SER A 52 5.82 9.63 -5.39
C SER A 52 5.73 8.97 -6.75
N GLU A 53 6.68 8.10 -7.06
CA GLU A 53 6.64 7.17 -8.18
C GLU A 53 6.80 5.74 -7.64
N ILE A 54 5.93 4.82 -8.02
CA ILE A 54 6.03 3.38 -7.67
C ILE A 54 6.06 2.56 -8.95
N TYR A 55 7.18 1.88 -9.22
CA TYR A 55 7.29 0.87 -10.26
C TYR A 55 7.20 -0.53 -9.66
N LEU A 56 6.50 -1.45 -10.32
CA LEU A 56 6.51 -2.88 -10.02
C LEU A 56 6.48 -3.69 -11.31
N ASP A 57 7.27 -4.76 -11.35
CA ASP A 57 7.37 -5.71 -12.46
C ASP A 57 7.19 -7.12 -11.89
N GLY A 58 5.95 -7.62 -11.94
CA GLY A 58 5.49 -8.75 -11.13
C GLY A 58 4.83 -9.86 -11.94
N SER A 59 4.84 -11.08 -11.39
CA SER A 59 4.41 -12.27 -12.14
C SER A 59 3.72 -13.33 -11.26
N LEU A 60 2.86 -14.14 -11.89
CA LEU A 60 2.29 -15.36 -11.33
C LEU A 60 2.61 -16.57 -12.21
N HIS A 61 3.80 -17.09 -12.00
CA HIS A 61 4.32 -18.29 -12.65
C HIS A 61 3.60 -19.59 -12.23
N GLY A 62 3.84 -20.66 -12.99
CA GLY A 62 3.46 -22.04 -12.62
C GLY A 62 2.05 -22.47 -13.02
N GLY A 63 1.52 -21.95 -14.14
CA GLY A 63 0.21 -22.35 -14.67
C GLY A 63 -0.98 -21.92 -13.80
N ARG A 64 -0.77 -20.97 -12.87
CA ARG A 64 -1.81 -20.46 -11.96
C ARG A 64 -2.85 -19.66 -12.74
N GLU A 65 -4.11 -20.02 -12.56
CA GLU A 65 -5.28 -19.27 -13.03
C GLU A 65 -5.53 -18.04 -12.14
N VAL A 66 -5.89 -16.91 -12.77
CA VAL A 66 -6.13 -15.61 -12.14
C VAL A 66 -7.39 -14.98 -12.77
N PRO A 67 -8.34 -14.46 -11.98
CA PRO A 67 -9.51 -13.76 -12.49
C PRO A 67 -9.13 -12.32 -12.85
N VAL A 68 -9.43 -11.93 -14.08
CA VAL A 68 -9.23 -10.56 -14.56
C VAL A 68 -10.47 -10.15 -15.35
N GLY A 69 -11.24 -9.21 -14.81
CA GLY A 69 -12.52 -8.83 -15.39
C GLY A 69 -13.48 -10.02 -15.45
N ARG A 70 -13.98 -10.31 -16.66
CA ARG A 70 -14.88 -11.44 -16.94
C ARG A 70 -14.16 -12.75 -17.29
N ASN A 71 -12.83 -12.75 -17.35
CA ASN A 71 -12.05 -13.89 -17.83
C ASN A 71 -11.27 -14.58 -16.72
N ILE A 72 -10.82 -15.80 -17.00
CA ILE A 72 -9.73 -16.46 -16.28
C ILE A 72 -8.49 -16.45 -17.17
N SER A 73 -7.37 -16.01 -16.60
CA SER A 73 -6.09 -15.82 -17.27
C SER A 73 -5.03 -16.71 -16.59
N VAL A 74 -4.14 -17.32 -17.36
CA VAL A 74 -3.06 -18.18 -16.89
C VAL A 74 -1.72 -17.50 -17.12
N GLY A 75 -0.81 -17.58 -16.13
CA GLY A 75 0.56 -17.06 -16.29
C GLY A 75 0.60 -15.53 -16.38
N LEU A 76 -0.05 -14.84 -15.45
CA LEU A 76 -0.16 -13.38 -15.44
C LEU A 76 1.20 -12.70 -15.20
N GLU A 77 1.71 -11.96 -16.18
CA GLU A 77 2.74 -10.94 -15.99
C GLU A 77 2.09 -9.55 -15.94
N GLY A 78 2.46 -8.73 -14.96
CA GLY A 78 1.91 -7.39 -14.74
C GLY A 78 3.01 -6.39 -14.41
N LYS A 79 3.14 -5.36 -15.25
CA LYS A 79 4.00 -4.20 -15.04
C LYS A 79 3.13 -2.98 -14.72
N LEU A 80 3.57 -2.16 -13.78
CA LEU A 80 2.87 -0.94 -13.41
C LEU A 80 3.85 0.17 -13.00
N ALA A 81 3.42 1.41 -13.25
CA ALA A 81 4.07 2.64 -12.82
C ALA A 81 2.97 3.61 -12.32
N PHE A 82 2.97 3.88 -11.02
CA PHE A 82 2.08 4.85 -10.37
C PHE A 82 2.82 6.14 -10.07
N THR A 83 2.41 7.24 -10.72
CA THR A 83 2.75 8.60 -10.30
C THR A 83 1.66 9.09 -9.34
N LEU A 84 2.03 9.39 -8.09
CA LEU A 84 1.11 9.75 -7.00
C LEU A 84 1.33 11.22 -6.59
N ALA A 85 0.36 12.08 -6.88
CA ALA A 85 0.35 13.47 -6.43
C ALA A 85 -0.54 13.64 -5.20
N THR A 86 0.08 13.78 -4.02
CA THR A 86 -0.58 13.85 -2.71
C THR A 86 -0.54 15.27 -2.14
N VAL A 87 -1.67 15.71 -1.58
CA VAL A 87 -1.76 16.90 -0.72
C VAL A 87 -2.40 16.50 0.61
N LEU A 88 -1.77 16.87 1.73
CA LEU A 88 -2.31 16.72 3.07
C LEU A 88 -2.20 18.05 3.82
N LYS A 89 -3.22 18.42 4.60
CA LYS A 89 -3.24 19.64 5.42
C LYS A 89 -3.59 19.26 6.86
N THR A 90 -2.73 19.64 7.82
CA THR A 90 -3.08 19.56 9.24
C THR A 90 -3.94 20.75 9.62
N TRP A 91 -4.93 20.51 10.47
CA TRP A 91 -5.93 21.47 10.92
C TRP A 91 -5.40 22.26 12.12
N ASP A 92 -5.76 23.53 12.22
CA ASP A 92 -5.52 24.27 13.47
C ASP A 92 -6.39 23.69 14.59
N THR A 93 -5.69 23.07 15.53
CA THR A 93 -6.23 22.24 16.61
C THR A 93 -5.58 22.58 17.96
N GLY A 94 -4.72 23.63 17.97
CA GLY A 94 -3.97 24.07 19.14
C GLY A 94 -2.90 23.07 19.63
N THR A 95 -2.22 23.45 20.71
CA THR A 95 -1.15 22.67 21.36
C THR A 95 -1.68 21.49 22.20
N GLY A 96 -2.73 20.83 21.73
CA GLY A 96 -3.27 19.63 22.36
C GLY A 96 -2.38 18.41 22.11
N LYS A 97 -2.70 17.30 22.78
CA LYS A 97 -2.12 15.98 22.43
C LYS A 97 -2.82 15.33 21.23
N TRP A 98 -3.92 15.89 20.74
CA TRP A 98 -4.70 15.41 19.61
C TRP A 98 -4.67 16.44 18.49
N ASN A 99 -4.19 16.05 17.32
CA ASN A 99 -4.09 16.92 16.16
C ASN A 99 -4.67 16.20 14.93
N PHE A 100 -5.31 16.96 14.04
CA PHE A 100 -6.13 16.41 12.97
C PHE A 100 -5.64 16.85 11.58
N ALA A 101 -5.94 16.07 10.55
CA ALA A 101 -5.59 16.39 9.17
C ALA A 101 -6.59 15.84 8.16
N SER A 102 -6.57 16.38 6.95
CA SER A 102 -7.24 15.81 5.77
C SER A 102 -6.26 15.72 4.60
N GLY A 103 -6.47 14.79 3.68
CA GLY A 103 -5.64 14.70 2.47
C GLY A 103 -6.32 14.03 1.29
N MET A 104 -5.69 14.14 0.13
CA MET A 104 -6.06 13.47 -1.11
C MET A 104 -4.80 13.09 -1.90
N THR A 105 -4.88 12.00 -2.67
CA THR A 105 -3.89 11.62 -3.67
C THR A 105 -4.59 11.43 -4.99
N VAL A 106 -4.16 12.19 -6.00
CA VAL A 106 -4.53 11.99 -7.40
C VAL A 106 -3.48 11.06 -8.01
N PRO A 107 -3.83 9.83 -8.39
CA PRO A 107 -2.90 8.87 -8.96
C PRO A 107 -3.03 8.82 -10.49
N TYR A 108 -1.90 8.76 -11.18
CA TYR A 108 -1.82 8.37 -12.59
C TYR A 108 -1.18 6.98 -12.66
N LEU A 109 -1.79 6.06 -13.41
CA LEU A 109 -1.30 4.70 -13.60
C LEU A 109 -1.00 4.44 -15.07
N TRP A 110 0.25 4.09 -15.37
CA TRP A 110 0.57 3.27 -16.53
C TRP A 110 0.63 1.80 -16.10
N THR A 111 0.00 0.89 -16.84
CA THR A 111 0.13 -0.55 -16.62
C THR A 111 0.11 -1.32 -17.93
N LYS A 112 0.89 -2.39 -17.99
CA LYS A 112 0.93 -3.37 -19.07
C LYS A 112 0.76 -4.76 -18.49
N VAL A 113 -0.06 -5.57 -19.14
CA VAL A 113 -0.40 -6.92 -18.70
C VAL A 113 -0.23 -7.89 -19.87
N ASP A 114 0.41 -9.02 -19.62
CA ASP A 114 0.61 -10.12 -20.56
C ASP A 114 0.11 -11.42 -19.90
N ALA A 115 -0.83 -12.14 -20.52
CA ALA A 115 -1.37 -13.39 -19.97
C ALA A 115 -2.03 -14.27 -21.03
N ALA A 116 -2.09 -15.59 -20.80
CA ALA A 116 -2.87 -16.51 -21.62
C ALA A 116 -4.34 -16.52 -21.16
N VAL A 117 -5.25 -15.97 -21.96
CA VAL A 117 -6.65 -15.72 -21.57
C VAL A 117 -7.57 -16.79 -22.14
N THR A 118 -8.35 -17.46 -21.28
CA THR A 118 -9.35 -18.46 -21.71
C THR A 118 -10.73 -17.81 -21.84
N GLY A 119 -11.19 -17.66 -23.08
CA GLY A 119 -12.47 -17.00 -23.39
C GLY A 119 -13.70 -17.90 -23.22
N PRO A 120 -14.94 -17.35 -23.29
CA PRO A 120 -16.19 -18.09 -23.07
C PRO A 120 -16.48 -19.29 -23.98
N ARG A 121 -15.68 -19.50 -25.05
CA ARG A 121 -15.75 -20.65 -25.96
C ARG A 121 -14.70 -21.74 -25.68
N GLY A 122 -13.92 -21.62 -24.61
CA GLY A 122 -12.89 -22.60 -24.22
C GLY A 122 -11.54 -22.46 -24.92
N ASN A 123 -11.41 -21.54 -25.88
CA ASN A 123 -10.11 -21.23 -26.50
C ASN A 123 -9.27 -20.37 -25.55
N THR A 124 -8.02 -20.77 -25.34
CA THR A 124 -6.98 -19.97 -24.66
C THR A 124 -6.10 -19.27 -25.69
N VAL A 125 -5.83 -17.96 -25.50
CA VAL A 125 -5.01 -17.15 -26.42
C VAL A 125 -4.10 -16.21 -25.62
N ASP A 126 -2.81 -16.16 -25.99
CA ASP A 126 -1.86 -15.19 -25.45
C ASP A 126 -2.30 -13.76 -25.78
N THR A 127 -2.64 -13.01 -24.73
CA THR A 127 -3.20 -11.66 -24.81
C THR A 127 -2.25 -10.67 -24.15
N LYS A 128 -2.10 -9.49 -24.76
CA LYS A 128 -1.24 -8.40 -24.27
C LYS A 128 -2.03 -7.11 -24.35
N ASP A 129 -2.06 -6.36 -23.26
CA ASP A 129 -2.87 -5.14 -23.11
C ASP A 129 -2.10 -4.09 -22.30
N SER A 130 -2.40 -2.81 -22.49
CA SER A 130 -1.83 -1.73 -21.67
C SER A 130 -2.72 -0.50 -21.61
N ALA A 131 -2.82 0.08 -20.41
CA ALA A 131 -3.57 1.30 -20.13
C ALA A 131 -2.66 2.37 -19.52
N SER A 132 -3.01 3.64 -19.73
CA SER A 132 -2.29 4.79 -19.18
C SER A 132 -3.27 5.93 -18.92
N ASP A 133 -3.61 6.18 -17.66
CA ASP A 133 -4.70 7.11 -17.32
C ASP A 133 -4.66 7.56 -15.85
N LEU A 134 -5.54 8.51 -15.48
CA LEU A 134 -5.88 8.71 -14.07
C LEU A 134 -6.48 7.42 -13.49
N PHE A 135 -5.96 7.03 -12.34
CA PHE A 135 -6.49 5.93 -11.54
C PHE A 135 -7.56 6.44 -10.57
N ASP A 136 -8.18 5.53 -9.83
CA ASP A 136 -9.19 5.82 -8.80
C ASP A 136 -8.70 6.86 -7.78
N LEU A 137 -9.51 7.87 -7.49
CA LEU A 137 -9.17 8.94 -6.54
C LEU A 137 -9.04 8.39 -5.13
N TYR A 138 -7.90 8.64 -4.48
CA TYR A 138 -7.69 8.32 -3.06
C TYR A 138 -7.87 9.56 -2.20
N PHE A 139 -8.60 9.44 -1.10
CA PHE A 139 -8.77 10.56 -0.15
C PHE A 139 -8.98 10.11 1.30
N THR A 140 -8.61 11.00 2.20
CA THR A 140 -8.61 10.81 3.66
C THR A 140 -9.28 12.02 4.30
N PRO A 141 -10.61 11.99 4.55
CA PRO A 141 -11.33 13.12 5.15
C PRO A 141 -10.80 13.49 6.53
N ILE A 142 -10.35 12.49 7.30
CA ILE A 142 -9.80 12.69 8.64
C ILE A 142 -8.66 11.71 8.93
N VAL A 143 -7.57 12.27 9.43
CA VAL A 143 -6.52 11.63 10.24
C VAL A 143 -6.62 12.25 11.63
N ALA A 144 -6.53 11.43 12.68
CA ALA A 144 -6.46 11.84 14.08
C ALA A 144 -5.15 11.31 14.69
N GLY A 145 -4.17 12.19 14.87
CA GLY A 145 -2.90 11.90 15.53
C GLY A 145 -3.00 12.14 17.03
N TYR A 146 -2.32 11.28 17.81
CA TYR A 146 -2.14 11.41 19.25
C TYR A 146 -0.66 11.32 19.63
N HIS A 147 -0.21 12.33 20.39
CA HIS A 147 1.18 12.50 20.80
C HIS A 147 1.36 12.00 22.25
N PHE A 148 2.00 10.85 22.43
CA PHE A 148 2.35 10.35 23.76
C PHE A 148 3.47 11.20 24.38
N SER A 149 4.48 11.51 23.59
CA SER A 149 5.62 12.38 23.90
C SER A 149 6.13 13.04 22.61
N GLU A 150 7.21 13.84 22.67
CA GLU A 150 7.91 14.35 21.49
C GLU A 150 8.41 13.24 20.53
N THR A 151 8.60 12.02 21.04
CA THR A 151 9.26 10.92 20.32
C THR A 151 8.36 9.71 20.07
N GLU A 152 7.09 9.71 20.51
CA GLU A 152 6.19 8.57 20.36
C GLU A 152 4.77 9.03 20.00
N HIS A 153 4.30 8.55 18.84
CA HIS A 153 3.13 9.08 18.14
C HIS A 153 2.31 7.95 17.52
N ILE A 154 0.98 8.06 17.56
CA ILE A 154 0.06 7.16 16.86
C ILE A 154 -0.96 7.98 16.07
N ALA A 155 -1.35 7.54 14.87
CA ALA A 155 -2.38 8.17 14.07
C ALA A 155 -3.42 7.15 13.60
N PHE A 156 -4.68 7.57 13.59
CA PHE A 156 -5.82 6.82 13.09
C PHE A 156 -6.40 7.53 11.88
N SER A 157 -6.64 6.82 10.78
CA SER A 157 -7.22 7.41 9.57
C SER A 157 -8.31 6.53 8.99
N LEU A 158 -9.29 7.16 8.33
CA LEU A 158 -10.25 6.47 7.48
C LEU A 158 -10.07 7.00 6.05
N ASN A 159 -9.54 6.13 5.20
CA ASN A 159 -9.15 6.45 3.83
C ASN A 159 -10.08 5.76 2.84
N PHE A 160 -10.20 6.30 1.64
CA PHE A 160 -11.16 5.87 0.63
C PHE A 160 -10.50 5.83 -0.75
N TRP A 161 -10.79 4.79 -1.53
CA TRP A 161 -10.65 4.82 -2.99
C TRP A 161 -12.03 4.95 -3.62
N ALA A 162 -12.21 5.97 -4.47
CA ALA A 162 -13.41 6.16 -5.27
C ALA A 162 -13.20 5.61 -6.70
N PRO A 163 -14.13 4.82 -7.26
CA PRO A 163 -14.05 4.33 -8.64
C PRO A 163 -14.26 5.49 -9.62
N THR A 164 -13.17 6.12 -10.03
CA THR A 164 -13.15 7.32 -10.89
C THR A 164 -12.19 7.20 -12.07
N GLY A 165 -11.25 6.25 -12.04
CA GLY A 165 -10.48 5.87 -13.22
C GLY A 165 -11.36 5.14 -14.23
N ARG A 166 -10.93 5.04 -15.49
CA ARG A 166 -11.69 4.27 -16.50
C ARG A 166 -11.57 2.76 -16.24
N TYR A 167 -12.64 2.04 -16.54
CA TYR A 167 -12.70 0.58 -16.45
C TYR A 167 -13.44 -0.01 -17.65
N ASN A 168 -13.02 -1.20 -18.09
CA ASN A 168 -13.74 -2.06 -19.01
C ASN A 168 -13.54 -3.52 -18.59
N ALA A 169 -14.63 -4.21 -18.25
CA ALA A 169 -14.64 -5.60 -17.81
C ALA A 169 -14.13 -6.62 -18.84
N ASN A 170 -13.87 -6.18 -20.08
CA ASN A 170 -13.32 -6.98 -21.17
C ASN A 170 -11.83 -6.68 -21.45
N ASN A 171 -11.26 -5.62 -20.87
CA ASN A 171 -9.82 -5.33 -20.93
C ASN A 171 -9.06 -6.21 -19.93
N LEU A 172 -7.80 -6.51 -20.24
CA LEU A 172 -6.85 -7.18 -19.36
C LEU A 172 -6.07 -6.15 -18.51
N ALA A 173 -5.82 -4.95 -19.06
CA ALA A 173 -5.23 -3.81 -18.38
C ALA A 173 -6.29 -2.72 -18.10
N ASN A 174 -6.43 -2.29 -16.83
CA ASN A 174 -7.44 -1.33 -16.40
C ASN A 174 -6.88 -0.29 -15.41
N PRO A 175 -7.10 1.02 -15.62
CA PRO A 175 -6.74 2.08 -14.68
C PRO A 175 -7.81 2.30 -13.59
N SER A 176 -8.49 1.25 -13.14
CA SER A 176 -9.45 1.29 -12.03
C SER A 176 -9.74 -0.14 -11.55
N LEU A 177 -10.24 -0.29 -10.33
CA LEU A 177 -10.83 -1.56 -9.86
C LEU A 177 -12.37 -1.54 -9.84
N ASN A 178 -13.00 -0.45 -10.31
CA ASN A 178 -14.46 -0.27 -10.44
C ASN A 178 -15.28 -0.61 -9.18
N ASN A 179 -14.66 -0.38 -8.02
CA ASN A 179 -15.25 -0.57 -6.69
C ASN A 179 -14.87 0.60 -5.78
N TRP A 180 -15.67 0.83 -4.75
CA TRP A 180 -15.22 1.61 -3.61
C TRP A 180 -14.38 0.73 -2.69
N THR A 181 -13.31 1.29 -2.13
CA THR A 181 -12.55 0.63 -1.07
C THR A 181 -12.46 1.55 0.16
N PHE A 182 -12.89 1.05 1.31
CA PHE A 182 -12.83 1.71 2.61
C PHE A 182 -11.63 1.17 3.38
N ILE A 183 -10.76 2.04 3.87
CA ILE A 183 -9.48 1.67 4.48
C ILE A 183 -9.33 2.40 5.83
N PRO A 184 -9.96 1.91 6.92
CA PRO A 184 -9.49 2.19 8.27
C PRO A 184 -8.04 1.74 8.45
N GLN A 185 -7.23 2.59 9.05
CA GLN A 185 -5.79 2.44 9.18
C GLN A 185 -5.28 2.99 10.52
N ILE A 186 -4.27 2.34 11.06
CA ILE A 186 -3.53 2.76 12.26
C ILE A 186 -2.05 2.88 11.87
N ALA A 187 -1.43 4.00 12.22
CA ALA A 187 -0.03 4.30 11.98
C ALA A 187 0.68 4.66 13.28
N TYR A 188 1.97 4.37 13.39
CA TYR A 188 2.81 4.64 14.56
C TYR A 188 4.18 5.17 14.12
N THR A 189 4.72 6.12 14.87
CA THR A 189 6.12 6.58 14.73
C THR A 189 6.76 6.65 16.11
N GLY A 190 7.83 5.88 16.31
CA GLY A 190 8.70 5.91 17.48
C GLY A 190 10.10 6.39 17.08
N ILE A 191 10.61 7.43 17.75
CA ILE A 191 11.93 8.02 17.52
C ILE A 191 12.82 7.69 18.73
N PHE A 192 14.07 7.30 18.48
CA PHE A 192 15.02 6.87 19.51
C PHE A 192 16.29 7.75 19.43
N PRO A 193 16.28 8.95 20.06
CA PRO A 193 17.33 9.95 19.85
C PRO A 193 18.75 9.47 20.18
N GLU A 194 18.92 8.68 21.24
CA GLU A 194 20.23 8.19 21.72
C GLU A 194 20.92 7.23 20.74
N SER A 195 20.15 6.41 20.02
CA SER A 195 20.66 5.44 19.04
C SER A 195 20.59 5.96 17.58
N HIS A 196 19.90 7.09 17.40
CA HIS A 196 19.51 7.71 16.12
C HIS A 196 18.63 6.82 15.24
N TRP A 197 17.86 5.89 15.83
CA TRP A 197 16.88 5.09 15.09
C TRP A 197 15.49 5.73 15.09
N GLN A 198 14.73 5.43 14.04
CA GLN A 198 13.30 5.69 13.92
C GLN A 198 12.59 4.42 13.42
N LEU A 199 11.47 4.11 14.04
CA LEU A 199 10.55 3.04 13.66
C LEU A 199 9.23 3.68 13.23
N ASP A 200 8.87 3.51 11.97
CA ASP A 200 7.56 3.85 11.43
C ASP A 200 6.81 2.56 11.11
N ALA A 201 5.53 2.48 11.44
CA ALA A 201 4.69 1.33 11.15
C ALA A 201 3.29 1.78 10.72
N VAL A 202 2.66 1.04 9.83
CA VAL A 202 1.27 1.27 9.42
C VAL A 202 0.57 -0.06 9.16
N THR A 203 -0.68 -0.15 9.56
CA THR A 203 -1.55 -1.32 9.37
C THR A 203 -2.93 -0.87 8.93
N SER A 204 -3.50 -1.55 7.94
CA SER A 204 -4.79 -1.20 7.34
C SER A 204 -5.68 -2.41 7.10
N LEU A 205 -6.99 -2.18 7.12
CA LEU A 205 -8.00 -3.15 6.70
C LEU A 205 -8.77 -2.57 5.53
N GLN A 206 -8.56 -3.11 4.34
CA GLN A 206 -9.17 -2.67 3.09
C GLN A 206 -10.48 -3.46 2.85
N ILE A 207 -11.61 -2.77 2.87
CA ILE A 207 -12.95 -3.35 2.70
C ILE A 207 -13.52 -2.88 1.37
N TYR A 208 -13.89 -3.83 0.51
CA TYR A 208 -14.29 -3.56 -0.87
C TYR A 208 -15.82 -3.62 -1.04
N THR A 209 -16.37 -2.80 -1.93
CA THR A 209 -17.66 -3.11 -2.58
C THR A 209 -17.45 -4.14 -3.70
N PRO A 210 -18.51 -4.79 -4.21
CA PRO A 210 -18.43 -5.46 -5.50
C PRO A 210 -18.01 -4.50 -6.63
N ASN A 211 -17.28 -5.03 -7.60
CA ASN A 211 -17.00 -4.45 -8.90
C ASN A 211 -18.31 -4.47 -9.73
N ARG A 212 -18.72 -3.30 -10.24
CA ARG A 212 -20.07 -3.10 -10.78
C ARG A 212 -20.34 -3.83 -12.11
N ASP A 213 -19.31 -4.06 -12.91
CA ASP A 213 -19.46 -4.63 -14.26
C ASP A 213 -19.16 -6.14 -14.36
N THR A 214 -18.58 -6.71 -13.30
CA THR A 214 -18.23 -8.14 -13.20
C THR A 214 -19.00 -8.87 -12.09
N GLY A 215 -19.54 -8.14 -11.10
CA GLY A 215 -20.08 -8.72 -9.87
C GLY A 215 -19.00 -9.26 -8.92
N TYR A 216 -17.72 -9.12 -9.25
CA TYR A 216 -16.60 -9.63 -8.46
C TYR A 216 -16.50 -8.88 -7.12
N HIS A 217 -16.45 -9.60 -6.01
CA HIS A 217 -16.35 -9.02 -4.67
C HIS A 217 -15.12 -9.56 -3.94
N ASN A 218 -14.06 -8.75 -3.96
CA ASN A 218 -12.85 -8.95 -3.16
C ASN A 218 -13.22 -9.03 -1.66
N ALA A 219 -12.68 -10.01 -0.95
CA ALA A 219 -12.79 -10.05 0.51
C ALA A 219 -11.78 -9.09 1.18
N PRO A 220 -11.90 -8.79 2.48
CA PRO A 220 -11.09 -7.75 3.10
C PRO A 220 -9.60 -8.11 3.18
N LEU A 221 -8.73 -7.21 2.70
CA LEU A 221 -7.28 -7.32 2.85
C LEU A 221 -6.83 -6.64 4.14
N PHE A 222 -6.06 -7.35 4.97
CA PHE A 222 -5.29 -6.81 6.07
C PHE A 222 -3.84 -6.65 5.60
N GLY A 223 -3.31 -5.43 5.64
CA GLY A 223 -1.96 -5.11 5.19
C GLY A 223 -1.16 -4.37 6.25
N THR A 224 0.07 -4.79 6.50
CA THR A 224 0.99 -4.18 7.47
C THR A 224 2.34 -3.90 6.80
N ASP A 225 2.76 -2.63 6.84
CA ASP A 225 4.10 -2.20 6.42
C ASP A 225 4.85 -1.58 7.61
N VAL A 226 6.13 -1.91 7.77
CA VAL A 226 7.00 -1.44 8.86
C VAL A 226 8.34 -1.01 8.29
N MET A 227 8.85 0.14 8.71
CA MET A 227 10.14 0.71 8.34
C MET A 227 10.97 0.99 9.58
N ALA A 228 12.20 0.46 9.62
CA ALA A 228 13.19 0.81 10.63
C ALA A 228 14.40 1.46 9.94
N ARG A 229 14.69 2.73 10.28
CA ARG A 229 15.78 3.51 9.67
C ARG A 229 16.67 4.16 10.74
N ARG A 230 17.97 4.22 10.49
CA ARG A 230 18.94 4.99 11.28
C ARG A 230 19.24 6.31 10.58
N MET A 231 19.10 7.40 11.30
CA MET A 231 19.38 8.76 10.83
C MET A 231 20.84 9.13 11.09
N PHE A 232 21.41 9.92 10.19
CA PHE A 232 22.77 10.45 10.25
C PHE A 232 22.73 11.99 10.30
N SER A 233 23.77 12.61 10.88
CA SER A 233 23.85 14.06 11.12
C SER A 233 23.86 14.93 9.86
N ASN A 234 24.02 14.34 8.67
CA ASN A 234 23.94 15.02 7.38
C ASN A 234 22.53 14.99 6.75
N GLY A 235 21.52 14.51 7.47
CA GLY A 235 20.14 14.39 7.01
C GLY A 235 19.82 13.10 6.24
N ILE A 236 20.81 12.27 5.92
CA ILE A 236 20.57 10.94 5.35
C ILE A 236 19.99 10.02 6.43
N GLY A 237 19.05 9.15 6.07
CA GLY A 237 18.66 8.00 6.88
C GLY A 237 18.67 6.71 6.06
N ALA A 238 19.21 5.62 6.58
CA ALA A 238 19.27 4.32 5.90
C ALA A 238 18.61 3.23 6.74
N GLY A 239 17.88 2.32 6.12
CA GLY A 239 17.05 1.35 6.83
C GLY A 239 16.52 0.20 5.98
N MET A 240 15.59 -0.54 6.57
CA MET A 240 14.86 -1.64 5.94
C MET A 240 13.35 -1.38 6.02
N VAL A 241 12.62 -1.85 5.02
CA VAL A 241 11.15 -1.94 4.99
C VAL A 241 10.73 -3.40 4.90
N VAL A 242 9.75 -3.78 5.72
CA VAL A 242 8.98 -5.03 5.63
C VAL A 242 7.56 -4.66 5.24
N GLY A 243 6.91 -5.44 4.37
CA GLY A 243 5.48 -5.31 4.07
C GLY A 243 4.83 -6.67 3.90
N THR A 244 3.57 -6.82 4.28
CA THR A 244 2.81 -8.06 4.08
C THR A 244 1.32 -7.78 3.92
N ILE A 245 0.69 -8.52 3.00
CA ILE A 245 -0.76 -8.46 2.75
C ILE A 245 -1.37 -9.87 2.85
N LEU A 246 -2.42 -9.97 3.67
CA LEU A 246 -3.21 -11.16 3.94
C LEU A 246 -4.69 -10.85 3.66
N GLN A 247 -5.45 -11.69 2.96
CA GLN A 247 -6.92 -11.52 2.94
C GLN A 247 -7.58 -12.42 3.97
N LEU A 248 -8.60 -11.86 4.60
CA LEU A 248 -9.30 -12.50 5.71
C LEU A 248 -10.37 -13.48 5.23
N GLY A 249 -10.90 -13.31 4.01
CA GLY A 249 -12.00 -14.11 3.45
C GLY A 249 -11.76 -14.57 2.00
N ASN A 250 -12.68 -15.36 1.48
CA ASN A 250 -12.72 -15.77 0.07
C ASN A 250 -13.46 -14.73 -0.76
N ASP A 251 -12.93 -14.45 -1.95
CA ASP A 251 -13.62 -13.63 -2.94
C ASP A 251 -14.88 -14.33 -3.44
N ARG A 252 -15.81 -13.55 -3.99
CA ARG A 252 -17.09 -14.04 -4.54
C ARG A 252 -17.34 -13.46 -5.93
N GLY A 253 -18.04 -14.23 -6.76
CA GLY A 253 -18.34 -13.89 -8.15
C GLY A 253 -17.91 -15.02 -9.09
N ASP A 254 -18.37 -15.00 -10.35
CA ASP A 254 -18.27 -16.17 -11.23
C ASP A 254 -16.84 -16.68 -11.47
N THR A 255 -15.88 -15.77 -11.61
CA THR A 255 -14.46 -16.11 -11.79
C THR A 255 -13.77 -16.46 -10.47
N ALA A 256 -14.08 -15.76 -9.38
CA ALA A 256 -13.61 -16.11 -8.03
C ALA A 256 -14.04 -17.52 -7.61
N ASN A 257 -15.33 -17.85 -7.77
CA ASN A 257 -15.94 -19.10 -7.33
C ASN A 257 -15.31 -20.33 -8.02
N ARG A 258 -14.97 -20.22 -9.32
CA ARG A 258 -14.25 -21.26 -10.08
C ARG A 258 -12.85 -21.53 -9.53
N LEU A 259 -12.23 -20.50 -8.94
CA LEU A 259 -10.89 -20.51 -8.38
C LEU A 259 -10.89 -20.65 -6.85
N ASN A 260 -11.93 -21.29 -6.29
CA ASN A 260 -12.14 -21.50 -4.84
C ASN A 260 -12.10 -20.21 -4.00
N GLY A 261 -12.45 -19.08 -4.61
CA GLY A 261 -12.42 -17.72 -4.04
C GLY A 261 -11.16 -16.90 -4.37
N PHE A 262 -10.49 -17.22 -5.51
CA PHE A 262 -9.18 -16.73 -5.99
C PHE A 262 -8.30 -16.03 -4.96
N LYS A 263 -7.87 -16.81 -4.00
CA LYS A 263 -7.31 -16.26 -2.79
C LYS A 263 -5.75 -16.15 -3.06
N GLY A 264 -5.03 -15.05 -2.71
CA GLY A 264 -3.53 -14.82 -2.65
C GLY A 264 -2.86 -14.09 -1.42
N HIS A 265 -1.59 -14.30 -1.02
CA HIS A 265 -0.90 -13.55 0.07
C HIS A 265 0.53 -13.18 -0.31
N ASP A 266 1.14 -12.22 0.39
CA ASP A 266 2.56 -11.87 0.20
C ASP A 266 3.33 -11.46 1.46
N LEU A 267 4.66 -11.48 1.33
CA LEU A 267 5.65 -10.84 2.19
C LEU A 267 6.71 -10.20 1.30
N ALA A 268 7.08 -8.96 1.58
CA ALA A 268 8.11 -8.19 0.88
C ALA A 268 9.11 -7.60 1.90
N LEU A 269 10.38 -7.50 1.51
CA LEU A 269 11.48 -7.03 2.35
C LEU A 269 12.54 -6.35 1.48
N GLY A 270 13.02 -5.17 1.87
CA GLY A 270 14.17 -4.57 1.20
C GLY A 270 14.63 -3.24 1.79
N PRO A 271 15.76 -2.70 1.28
CA PRO A 271 16.38 -1.49 1.81
C PRO A 271 15.62 -0.21 1.44
N ILE A 272 15.76 0.80 2.30
CA ILE A 272 15.35 2.18 2.04
C ILE A 272 16.47 3.16 2.38
N LEU A 273 16.62 4.16 1.51
CA LEU A 273 17.37 5.39 1.76
C LEU A 273 16.38 6.55 1.88
N THR A 274 16.67 7.48 2.77
CA THR A 274 15.90 8.72 3.00
C THR A 274 16.84 9.92 3.11
N TYR A 275 16.34 11.11 2.80
CA TYR A 275 17.05 12.37 2.99
C TYR A 275 16.09 13.45 3.50
N ASP A 276 16.32 13.92 4.73
CA ASP A 276 15.51 14.91 5.42
C ASP A 276 16.32 16.21 5.62
N ARG A 277 15.77 17.36 5.20
CA ARG A 277 16.44 18.67 5.23
C ARG A 277 15.49 19.80 5.56
N LYS A 278 15.83 20.66 6.54
CA LYS A 278 15.17 21.97 6.70
C LYS A 278 15.63 22.93 5.60
N LEU A 279 14.67 23.57 4.93
CA LEU A 279 14.89 24.58 3.90
C LEU A 279 14.74 26.00 4.46
N ALA A 280 13.84 26.19 5.42
CA ALA A 280 13.62 27.41 6.17
C ALA A 280 13.18 27.08 7.61
N SER A 281 12.69 28.06 8.37
CA SER A 281 12.06 27.82 9.68
C SER A 281 10.73 27.07 9.56
N ASP A 282 9.93 27.45 8.56
CA ASP A 282 8.59 26.97 8.21
C ASP A 282 8.60 25.79 7.21
N ARG A 283 9.75 25.45 6.61
CA ARG A 283 9.82 24.55 5.45
C ARG A 283 10.83 23.44 5.57
N SER A 284 10.43 22.24 5.19
CA SER A 284 11.32 21.08 5.05
C SER A 284 11.10 20.32 3.75
N LEU A 285 12.12 19.57 3.38
CA LEU A 285 12.18 18.60 2.31
C LEU A 285 12.41 17.22 2.94
N SER A 286 11.61 16.24 2.56
CA SER A 286 11.88 14.82 2.81
C SER A 286 11.90 14.09 1.47
N MET A 287 12.83 13.17 1.30
CA MET A 287 12.94 12.31 0.11
C MET A 287 13.12 10.87 0.53
N SER A 288 12.56 9.92 -0.22
CA SER A 288 12.85 8.49 -0.04
C SER A 288 13.11 7.76 -1.35
N LEU A 289 13.92 6.71 -1.30
CA LEU A 289 14.10 5.73 -2.36
C LEU A 289 14.22 4.35 -1.72
N ARG A 290 13.33 3.43 -2.11
CA ARG A 290 13.31 2.03 -1.63
C ARG A 290 13.22 1.04 -2.77
N TRP A 291 13.78 -0.14 -2.54
CA TRP A 291 13.56 -1.33 -3.35
C TRP A 291 13.08 -2.42 -2.41
N VAL A 292 11.89 -2.99 -2.65
CA VAL A 292 11.21 -3.89 -1.71
C VAL A 292 10.67 -5.13 -2.44
N PRO A 293 11.54 -6.05 -2.87
CA PRO A 293 11.13 -7.25 -3.59
C PRO A 293 10.25 -8.18 -2.74
N THR A 294 9.41 -8.96 -3.43
CA THR A 294 8.62 -10.04 -2.84
C THR A 294 9.55 -11.17 -2.37
N VAL A 295 9.49 -11.50 -1.08
CA VAL A 295 10.21 -12.64 -0.49
C VAL A 295 9.40 -13.93 -0.67
N ALA A 296 8.09 -13.85 -0.49
CA ALA A 296 7.17 -14.96 -0.67
C ALA A 296 5.81 -14.45 -1.16
N SER A 297 5.16 -15.19 -2.06
CA SER A 297 3.75 -14.98 -2.37
C SER A 297 3.04 -16.25 -2.82
N THR A 298 1.73 -16.29 -2.55
CA THR A 298 0.77 -17.20 -3.19
C THR A 298 -0.25 -16.36 -3.92
N ASN A 299 -0.56 -16.62 -5.20
CA ASN A 299 -1.63 -15.93 -5.96
C ASN A 299 -1.69 -14.38 -5.84
N ARG A 300 -0.55 -13.75 -5.52
CA ARG A 300 -0.26 -12.32 -5.64
C ARG A 300 1.02 -12.17 -6.44
N LEU A 301 1.14 -11.12 -7.26
CA LEU A 301 2.30 -10.95 -8.14
C LEU A 301 3.61 -10.98 -7.33
N ASN A 302 4.51 -11.88 -7.72
CA ASN A 302 5.89 -11.90 -7.20
C ASN A 302 6.74 -10.97 -8.06
N SER A 303 7.35 -9.96 -7.44
CA SER A 303 8.23 -8.99 -8.10
C SER A 303 9.61 -8.94 -7.44
N GLY A 304 10.66 -9.10 -8.26
CA GLY A 304 12.03 -8.74 -7.87
C GLY A 304 12.32 -7.24 -7.99
N SER A 305 11.38 -6.44 -8.48
CA SER A 305 11.61 -5.09 -9.01
C SER A 305 10.61 -4.05 -8.53
N THR A 306 10.00 -4.25 -7.36
CA THR A 306 9.23 -3.18 -6.68
C THR A 306 10.17 -2.07 -6.24
N VAL A 307 10.04 -0.89 -6.83
CA VAL A 307 10.84 0.31 -6.51
C VAL A 307 9.89 1.47 -6.25
N MET A 308 10.15 2.25 -5.20
CA MET A 308 9.42 3.49 -4.93
C MET A 308 10.37 4.63 -4.62
N ALA A 309 10.15 5.77 -5.26
CA ALA A 309 10.74 7.05 -4.91
C ALA A 309 9.67 8.01 -4.40
N SER A 310 10.02 8.92 -3.49
CA SER A 310 9.14 10.00 -3.05
C SER A 310 9.89 11.28 -2.73
N VAL A 311 9.21 12.41 -2.92
CA VAL A 311 9.65 13.77 -2.57
C VAL A 311 8.48 14.51 -1.93
N ALA A 312 8.62 14.86 -0.65
CA ALA A 312 7.66 15.64 0.11
C ALA A 312 8.24 17.01 0.48
N LEU A 313 7.45 18.05 0.28
CA LEU A 313 7.68 19.40 0.77
C LEU A 313 6.64 19.74 1.83
N VAL A 314 7.08 20.32 2.94
CA VAL A 314 6.24 20.79 4.06
C VAL A 314 6.31 22.31 4.15
N PHE A 315 5.16 22.98 4.31
CA PHE A 315 5.02 24.46 4.33
C PHE A 315 3.64 24.93 4.86
#